data_AF-A0A3D4MAL6-F1
#
_entry.id   AF-A0A3D4MAL6-F1
#
_cell.length_a   1.000
_cell.length_b   1.000
_cell.length_c   1.000
_cell.angle_alpha   90.00
_cell.angle_beta   90.00
_cell.angle_gamma   90.00
#
_symmetry.space_group_name_H-M   'P 1'
#
loop_
_entity.id
_entity.type
_entity.pdbx_description
1 polymer ?
#
loop_
_entity_poly.entity_id
_entity_poly.type
_entity_poly.pdbx_seq_one_letter_code
_entity_poly.pdbx_strand_id
1 'polypeptide(L)'
;MKPLLLLILCTLTLFSCKEKINYVLKVDLKQLQLDDLYDRKKVEEVIFDATERNPDSLVAQSRQVFLKGADLLKNQNKPHYAVVEFKKSILIFPQAKTYYELGDALYQAGGSDNLEEAIQAFEIAEHLGFQPAYRVYFHLARTHAALVETNPEKGRKYSIYENLRLAFVNGYSDTSELLASSPFQTVVHSDRYNYLVQNYLGRKEGGKDNIFNVFRQQFGQAQEEFSIDTGEVTMREYNSNISFDFRAYIPEMQNTDFGRDVSHEYFYVATVAENPNYVTLIYSSIDYWSMAMTPVYTTLATFDHDGNRIASIVFSCNCSAEKIKTGRIKGDRIYLEDLERSWLYPIDKVPFDENAVISIESKGKAEYRIIEDGTILEVKASESFNDTTKFTLLEGGKHVR
;
A
#
# COMPACT_ATOMS: atom_id res chain seq x y z
N MET A 1 -6.34 76.34 -30.61
CA MET A 1 -7.61 75.58 -30.69
C MET A 1 -7.47 74.52 -31.78
N LYS A 2 -7.62 73.24 -31.44
CA LYS A 2 -7.95 72.11 -32.35
C LYS A 2 -9.33 72.36 -33.02
N PRO A 3 -9.76 71.79 -34.17
CA PRO A 3 -9.83 70.33 -34.50
C PRO A 3 -9.39 69.96 -35.94
N LEU A 4 -8.87 68.76 -36.25
CA LEU A 4 -9.48 67.42 -36.43
C LEU A 4 -10.09 67.17 -37.84
N LEU A 5 -9.50 66.23 -38.61
CA LEU A 5 -10.08 65.22 -39.53
C LEU A 5 -8.98 64.77 -40.51
N LEU A 6 -8.81 63.53 -40.95
CA LEU A 6 -9.40 62.22 -40.67
C LEU A 6 -8.46 61.21 -41.36
N LEU A 7 -7.78 60.32 -40.63
CA LEU A 7 -7.06 59.19 -41.25
C LEU A 7 -7.81 57.92 -40.87
N ILE A 8 -8.44 57.33 -41.88
CA ILE A 8 -9.17 56.06 -41.83
C ILE A 8 -8.11 54.95 -41.73
N LEU A 9 -8.01 54.29 -40.58
CA LEU A 9 -7.27 53.04 -40.44
C LEU A 9 -8.28 51.93 -40.12
N CYS A 10 -8.55 51.11 -41.13
CA CYS A 10 -9.35 49.89 -41.04
C CYS A 10 -8.80 48.95 -39.95
N THR A 11 -9.52 48.84 -38.85
CA THR A 11 -9.41 47.73 -37.91
C THR A 11 -10.16 46.51 -38.47
N LEU A 12 -9.43 45.66 -39.20
CA LEU A 12 -9.84 44.28 -39.49
C LEU A 12 -9.50 43.41 -38.28
N THR A 13 -10.41 43.33 -37.30
CA THR A 13 -10.36 42.31 -36.25
C THR A 13 -10.87 40.99 -36.84
N LEU A 14 -9.97 40.13 -37.30
CA LEU A 14 -10.26 38.73 -37.59
C LEU A 14 -10.39 37.98 -36.26
N PHE A 15 -11.62 37.88 -35.74
CA PHE A 15 -11.94 36.88 -34.73
C PHE A 15 -12.03 35.51 -35.41
N SER A 16 -10.89 34.79 -35.45
CA SER A 16 -10.89 33.37 -35.72
C SER A 16 -11.29 32.64 -34.44
N CYS A 17 -12.59 32.39 -34.26
CA CYS A 17 -13.05 31.32 -33.38
C CYS A 17 -12.60 29.99 -34.00
N LYS A 18 -11.40 29.54 -33.64
CA LYS A 18 -11.08 28.11 -33.74
C LYS A 18 -11.83 27.43 -32.61
N GLU A 19 -12.87 26.68 -32.94
CA GLU A 19 -13.40 25.67 -32.02
C GLU A 19 -12.22 24.87 -31.46
N LYS A 20 -12.14 24.77 -30.13
CA LYS A 20 -11.24 23.80 -29.50
C LYS A 20 -11.76 22.42 -29.90
N ILE A 21 -11.19 21.87 -30.97
CA ILE A 21 -11.34 20.47 -31.29
C ILE A 21 -10.65 19.72 -30.16
N ASN A 22 -11.43 19.22 -29.20
CA ASN A 22 -10.95 18.22 -28.25
C ASN A 22 -10.68 16.96 -29.06
N TYR A 23 -9.41 16.73 -29.41
CA TYR A 23 -8.97 15.47 -29.98
C TYR A 23 -9.09 14.40 -28.90
N VAL A 24 -10.26 13.75 -28.81
CA VAL A 24 -10.40 12.51 -28.05
C VAL A 24 -9.78 11.41 -28.91
N LEU A 25 -8.53 11.06 -28.62
CA LEU A 25 -7.84 9.95 -29.28
C LEU A 25 -8.60 8.65 -28.96
N LYS A 26 -9.39 8.16 -29.92
CA LYS A 26 -9.97 6.81 -29.89
C LYS A 26 -8.88 5.78 -30.23
N VAL A 27 -7.93 5.61 -29.32
CA VAL A 27 -7.11 4.39 -29.22
C VAL A 27 -8.04 3.23 -28.86
N ASP A 28 -7.84 2.05 -29.42
CA ASP A 28 -8.52 0.84 -28.95
C ASP A 28 -7.72 0.32 -27.75
N LEU A 29 -8.35 0.11 -26.58
CA LEU A 29 -7.62 -0.39 -25.42
C LEU A 29 -7.20 -1.82 -25.72
N LYS A 30 -5.89 -2.08 -25.80
CA LYS A 30 -5.41 -3.44 -25.86
C LYS A 30 -5.83 -4.14 -24.57
N GLN A 31 -6.58 -5.22 -24.72
CA GLN A 31 -6.91 -6.11 -23.61
C GLN A 31 -5.92 -7.27 -23.59
N LEU A 32 -5.42 -7.58 -22.40
CA LEU A 32 -4.55 -8.73 -22.19
C LEU A 32 -5.34 -10.01 -22.52
N GLN A 33 -4.72 -10.92 -23.29
CA GLN A 33 -5.29 -12.23 -23.58
C GLN A 33 -4.74 -13.27 -22.62
N LEU A 34 -5.44 -14.40 -22.47
CA LEU A 34 -5.02 -15.46 -21.54
C LEU A 34 -3.63 -16.03 -21.86
N ASP A 35 -3.31 -16.19 -23.15
CA ASP A 35 -2.01 -16.70 -23.59
C ASP A 35 -0.86 -15.69 -23.35
N ASP A 36 -1.22 -14.43 -23.12
CA ASP A 36 -0.30 -13.32 -22.92
C ASP A 36 -0.12 -12.96 -21.45
N LEU A 37 -0.75 -13.71 -20.54
CA LEU A 37 -0.83 -13.37 -19.11
C LEU A 37 0.55 -13.26 -18.45
N TYR A 38 1.56 -13.92 -18.99
CA TYR A 38 2.95 -13.90 -18.50
C TYR A 38 3.94 -13.27 -19.48
N ASP A 39 3.48 -12.61 -20.55
CA ASP A 39 4.35 -11.83 -21.43
C ASP A 39 4.56 -10.44 -20.83
N ARG A 40 5.75 -10.22 -20.26
CA ARG A 40 6.15 -8.96 -19.60
C ARG A 40 5.81 -7.73 -20.42
N LYS A 41 6.15 -7.72 -21.71
CA LYS A 41 5.96 -6.55 -22.58
C LYS A 41 4.49 -6.28 -22.81
N LYS A 42 3.69 -7.32 -23.04
CA LYS A 42 2.25 -7.16 -23.25
C LYS A 42 1.54 -6.71 -21.99
N VAL A 43 1.96 -7.20 -20.83
CA VAL A 43 1.44 -6.74 -19.53
C VAL A 43 1.75 -5.26 -19.33
N GLU A 44 2.99 -4.82 -19.57
CA GLU A 44 3.37 -3.41 -19.49
C GLU A 44 2.61 -2.53 -20.49
N GLU A 45 2.44 -2.99 -21.75
CA GLU A 45 1.67 -2.28 -22.76
C GLU A 45 0.21 -2.06 -22.33
N VAL A 46 -0.45 -3.07 -21.76
CA VAL A 46 -1.84 -2.96 -21.29
C VAL A 46 -1.96 -1.99 -20.12
N ILE A 47 -1.02 -2.05 -19.16
CA ILE A 47 -0.99 -1.10 -18.04
C ILE A 47 -0.80 0.32 -18.56
N PHE A 48 0.18 0.53 -19.45
CA PHE A 48 0.47 1.82 -20.05
C PHE A 48 -0.74 2.40 -20.77
N ASP A 49 -1.34 1.66 -21.69
CA ASP A 49 -2.52 2.08 -22.47
C ASP A 49 -3.72 2.43 -21.57
N ALA A 50 -3.91 1.69 -20.47
CA ALA A 50 -4.98 1.96 -19.50
C ALA A 50 -4.71 3.21 -18.66
N THR A 51 -3.46 3.46 -18.25
CA THR A 51 -3.10 4.64 -17.46
C THR A 51 -3.30 5.96 -18.21
N GLU A 52 -3.14 5.98 -19.53
CA GLU A 52 -3.42 7.17 -20.36
C GLU A 52 -4.91 7.57 -20.36
N ARG A 53 -5.80 6.72 -19.84
CA ARG A 53 -7.27 6.85 -19.98
C ARG A 53 -8.04 6.95 -18.68
N ASN A 54 -7.35 7.21 -17.57
CA ASN A 54 -7.86 7.07 -16.22
C ASN A 54 -8.33 5.62 -15.94
N PRO A 55 -7.47 4.78 -15.33
CA PRO A 55 -7.75 3.37 -15.12
C PRO A 55 -8.70 3.09 -13.94
N ASP A 56 -9.20 4.09 -13.20
CA ASP A 56 -9.95 3.94 -11.95
C ASP A 56 -11.06 2.88 -12.02
N SER A 57 -11.86 2.93 -13.09
CA SER A 57 -12.97 1.98 -13.27
C SER A 57 -12.47 0.54 -13.49
N LEU A 58 -11.36 0.36 -14.22
CA LEU A 58 -10.76 -0.96 -14.48
C LEU A 58 -10.09 -1.50 -13.21
N VAL A 59 -9.39 -0.64 -12.46
CA VAL A 59 -8.79 -0.99 -11.17
C VAL A 59 -9.87 -1.44 -10.19
N ALA A 60 -10.96 -0.68 -10.06
CA ALA A 60 -12.07 -1.03 -9.18
C ALA A 60 -12.73 -2.37 -9.58
N GLN A 61 -12.97 -2.59 -10.87
CA GLN A 61 -13.54 -3.85 -11.39
C GLN A 61 -12.60 -5.04 -11.16
N SER A 62 -11.32 -4.89 -11.50
CA SER A 62 -10.28 -5.90 -11.27
C SER A 62 -10.18 -6.26 -9.79
N ARG A 63 -10.27 -5.27 -8.91
CA ARG A 63 -10.24 -5.42 -7.46
C ARG A 63 -11.42 -6.21 -6.91
N GLN A 64 -12.64 -5.99 -7.41
CA GLN A 64 -13.80 -6.78 -7.00
C GLN A 64 -13.63 -8.28 -7.31
N VAL A 65 -13.01 -8.60 -8.44
CA VAL A 65 -12.72 -9.99 -8.83
C VAL A 65 -11.56 -10.56 -8.01
N PHE A 66 -10.51 -9.76 -7.78
CA PHE A 66 -9.39 -10.13 -6.89
C PHE A 66 -9.89 -10.58 -5.50
N LEU A 67 -10.81 -9.82 -4.90
CA LEU A 67 -11.34 -10.13 -3.56
C LEU A 67 -12.07 -11.49 -3.51
N LYS A 68 -12.74 -11.90 -4.60
CA LYS A 68 -13.33 -13.24 -4.69
C LYS A 68 -12.26 -14.33 -4.71
N GLY A 69 -11.18 -14.11 -5.46
CA GLY A 69 -10.02 -15.02 -5.47
C GLY A 69 -9.36 -15.13 -4.09
N ALA A 70 -9.18 -14.01 -3.41
CA ALA A 70 -8.61 -13.96 -2.06
C ALA A 70 -9.48 -14.71 -1.04
N ASP A 71 -10.80 -14.53 -1.08
CA ASP A 71 -11.73 -15.28 -0.21
C ASP A 71 -11.66 -16.79 -0.47
N LEU A 72 -11.67 -17.20 -1.74
CA LEU A 72 -11.52 -18.60 -2.13
C LEU A 72 -10.22 -19.21 -1.62
N LEU A 73 -9.11 -18.48 -1.72
CA LEU A 73 -7.79 -18.95 -1.30
C LEU A 73 -7.68 -19.00 0.23
N LYS A 74 -7.89 -17.87 0.90
CA LYS A 74 -7.53 -17.69 2.31
C LYS A 74 -8.60 -18.17 3.29
N ASN A 75 -9.89 -18.05 2.93
CA ASN A 75 -11.00 -18.40 3.82
C ASN A 75 -11.63 -19.75 3.49
N GLN A 76 -11.79 -20.06 2.20
CA GLN A 76 -12.44 -21.30 1.77
C GLN A 76 -11.46 -22.45 1.48
N ASN A 77 -10.15 -22.19 1.47
CA ASN A 77 -9.11 -23.17 1.16
C ASN A 77 -9.33 -23.89 -0.19
N LYS A 78 -9.69 -23.12 -1.21
CA LYS A 78 -10.06 -23.56 -2.57
C LYS A 78 -9.09 -23.00 -3.62
N PRO A 79 -7.81 -23.43 -3.63
CA PRO A 79 -6.77 -22.81 -4.46
C PRO A 79 -7.07 -22.89 -5.96
N HIS A 80 -7.56 -24.02 -6.48
CA HIS A 80 -7.89 -24.14 -7.91
C HIS A 80 -8.96 -23.15 -8.38
N TYR A 81 -9.95 -22.84 -7.52
CA TYR A 81 -10.98 -21.85 -7.85
C TYR A 81 -10.43 -20.42 -7.72
N ALA A 82 -9.55 -20.17 -6.76
CA ALA A 82 -8.87 -18.88 -6.62
C ALA A 82 -8.03 -18.53 -7.85
N VAL A 83 -7.31 -19.50 -8.43
CA VAL A 83 -6.54 -19.34 -9.69
C VAL A 83 -7.41 -18.77 -10.81
N VAL A 84 -8.64 -19.29 -10.96
CA VAL A 84 -9.58 -18.83 -11.99
C VAL A 84 -9.96 -17.36 -11.78
N GLU A 85 -10.27 -16.97 -10.55
CA GLU A 85 -10.65 -15.59 -10.24
C GLU A 85 -9.46 -14.62 -10.34
N PHE A 86 -8.25 -15.01 -9.91
CA PHE A 86 -7.07 -14.16 -10.08
C PHE A 86 -6.72 -13.92 -11.55
N LYS A 87 -6.79 -14.96 -12.41
CA LYS A 87 -6.61 -14.78 -13.85
C LYS A 87 -7.65 -13.82 -14.45
N LYS A 88 -8.92 -13.93 -14.05
CA LYS A 88 -9.96 -12.98 -14.47
C LYS A 88 -9.65 -11.55 -14.03
N SER A 89 -9.20 -11.35 -12.79
CA SER A 89 -8.82 -10.04 -12.26
C SER A 89 -7.67 -9.41 -13.06
N ILE A 90 -6.64 -10.21 -13.41
CA ILE A 90 -5.51 -9.77 -14.23
C ILE A 90 -5.96 -9.37 -15.65
N LEU A 91 -6.85 -10.14 -16.26
CA LEU A 91 -7.38 -9.84 -17.60
C LEU A 91 -8.20 -8.54 -17.64
N ILE A 92 -8.79 -8.13 -16.50
CA ILE A 92 -9.47 -6.82 -16.38
C ILE A 92 -8.43 -5.70 -16.22
N PHE A 93 -7.51 -5.85 -15.26
CA PHE A 93 -6.42 -4.91 -15.05
C PHE A 93 -5.25 -5.62 -14.36
N PRO A 94 -4.05 -5.69 -14.99
CA PRO A 94 -2.89 -6.35 -14.41
C PRO A 94 -2.34 -5.58 -13.21
N GLN A 95 -2.10 -6.28 -12.09
CA GLN A 95 -1.57 -5.68 -10.86
C GLN A 95 -0.55 -6.63 -10.21
N ALA A 96 0.55 -6.07 -9.71
CA ALA A 96 1.62 -6.84 -9.05
C ALA A 96 1.08 -7.75 -7.93
N LYS A 97 0.16 -7.24 -7.10
CA LYS A 97 -0.49 -7.99 -6.01
C LYS A 97 -1.30 -9.18 -6.51
N THR A 98 -2.05 -9.03 -7.61
CA THR A 98 -2.85 -10.13 -8.17
C THR A 98 -1.97 -11.23 -8.73
N TYR A 99 -0.85 -10.89 -9.38
CA TYR A 99 0.13 -11.88 -9.84
C TYR A 99 0.80 -12.63 -8.69
N TYR A 100 1.13 -11.93 -7.60
CA TYR A 100 1.68 -12.57 -6.41
C TYR A 100 0.71 -13.57 -5.78
N GLU A 101 -0.57 -13.19 -5.59
CA GLU A 101 -1.58 -14.10 -5.03
C GLU A 101 -1.95 -15.23 -6.01
N LEU A 102 -1.90 -14.99 -7.33
CA LEU A 102 -2.00 -16.05 -8.33
C LEU A 102 -0.89 -17.09 -8.17
N GLY A 103 0.36 -16.64 -8.00
CA GLY A 103 1.49 -17.52 -7.72
C GLY A 103 1.29 -18.36 -6.45
N ASP A 104 0.76 -17.77 -5.38
CA ASP A 104 0.47 -18.49 -4.13
C ASP A 104 -0.67 -19.51 -4.32
N ALA A 105 -1.73 -19.14 -5.04
CA ALA A 105 -2.83 -20.05 -5.36
C ALA A 105 -2.39 -21.23 -6.23
N LEU A 106 -1.55 -20.99 -7.25
CA LEU A 106 -0.98 -22.02 -8.11
C LEU A 106 -0.05 -22.95 -7.33
N TYR A 107 0.79 -22.39 -6.47
CA TYR A 107 1.64 -23.18 -5.57
C TYR A 107 0.79 -24.12 -4.68
N GLN A 108 -0.28 -23.60 -4.06
CA GLN A 108 -1.17 -24.40 -3.21
C GLN A 108 -2.00 -25.42 -3.99
N ALA A 109 -2.35 -25.13 -5.25
CA ALA A 109 -3.00 -26.07 -6.15
C ALA A 109 -2.12 -27.29 -6.50
N GLY A 110 -0.79 -27.14 -6.42
CA GLY A 110 0.18 -28.24 -6.56
C GLY A 110 0.28 -28.83 -7.96
N GLY A 111 1.25 -29.73 -8.18
CA GLY A 111 1.55 -30.32 -9.49
C GLY A 111 2.55 -29.50 -10.30
N SER A 112 3.33 -30.16 -11.16
CA SER A 112 4.47 -29.53 -11.86
C SER A 112 4.04 -28.34 -12.73
N ASP A 113 2.95 -28.49 -13.46
CA ASP A 113 2.49 -27.47 -14.40
C ASP A 113 2.03 -26.21 -13.65
N ASN A 114 1.32 -26.37 -12.53
CA ASN A 114 0.95 -25.24 -11.68
C ASN A 114 2.16 -24.59 -11.01
N LEU A 115 3.20 -25.36 -10.64
CA LEU A 115 4.43 -24.81 -10.06
C LEU A 115 5.25 -24.01 -11.08
N GLU A 116 5.32 -24.47 -12.34
CA GLU A 116 5.92 -23.71 -13.44
C GLU A 116 5.16 -22.42 -13.70
N GLU A 117 3.83 -22.49 -13.72
CA GLU A 117 2.98 -21.32 -13.88
C GLU A 117 3.11 -20.34 -12.68
N ALA A 118 3.23 -20.86 -11.45
CA ALA A 118 3.45 -20.05 -10.26
C ALA A 118 4.76 -19.25 -10.34
N ILE A 119 5.84 -19.86 -10.85
CA ILE A 119 7.11 -19.16 -11.09
C ILE A 119 6.89 -17.99 -12.06
N GLN A 120 6.19 -18.21 -13.17
CA GLN A 120 5.88 -17.14 -14.13
C GLN A 120 5.07 -16.02 -13.49
N ALA A 121 4.05 -16.35 -12.69
CA ALA A 121 3.24 -15.37 -11.98
C ALA A 121 4.08 -14.52 -11.01
N PHE A 122 4.94 -15.15 -10.21
CA PHE A 122 5.84 -14.43 -9.31
C PHE A 122 6.86 -13.56 -10.05
N GLU A 123 7.39 -14.02 -11.18
CA GLU A 123 8.30 -13.21 -12.01
C GLU A 123 7.61 -11.95 -12.58
N ILE A 124 6.32 -12.03 -12.96
CA ILE A 124 5.56 -10.83 -13.34
C ILE A 124 5.31 -9.94 -12.13
N ALA A 125 4.97 -10.50 -10.97
CA ALA A 125 4.79 -9.72 -9.74
C ALA A 125 6.07 -8.95 -9.37
N GLU A 126 7.23 -9.59 -9.46
CA GLU A 126 8.54 -8.96 -9.25
C GLU A 126 8.78 -7.83 -10.25
N HIS A 127 8.55 -8.11 -11.53
CA HIS A 127 8.73 -7.16 -12.61
C HIS A 127 7.84 -5.91 -12.47
N LEU A 128 6.60 -6.10 -12.02
CA LEU A 128 5.67 -5.01 -11.71
C LEU A 128 5.94 -4.33 -10.35
N GLY A 129 7.02 -4.70 -9.66
CA GLY A 129 7.47 -4.03 -8.44
C GLY A 129 6.68 -4.39 -7.19
N PHE A 130 6.18 -5.63 -7.06
CA PHE A 130 5.52 -6.08 -5.83
C PHE A 130 6.41 -5.85 -4.59
N GLN A 131 5.82 -5.29 -3.53
CA GLN A 131 6.49 -5.06 -2.25
C GLN A 131 5.82 -5.77 -1.08
N PRO A 132 6.60 -6.19 -0.07
CA PRO A 132 8.07 -6.12 -0.03
C PRO A 132 8.71 -7.18 -0.93
N ALA A 133 9.75 -6.80 -1.67
CA ALA A 133 10.38 -7.63 -2.70
C ALA A 133 10.85 -9.01 -2.18
N TYR A 134 11.27 -9.09 -0.91
CA TYR A 134 11.72 -10.34 -0.31
C TYR A 134 10.65 -11.44 -0.35
N ARG A 135 9.36 -11.12 -0.31
CA ARG A 135 8.28 -12.11 -0.38
C ARG A 135 8.25 -12.82 -1.71
N VAL A 136 8.41 -12.07 -2.81
CA VAL A 136 8.41 -12.66 -4.15
C VAL A 136 9.59 -13.61 -4.29
N TYR A 137 10.79 -13.16 -3.87
CA TYR A 137 11.97 -14.01 -3.91
C TYR A 137 11.84 -15.23 -2.99
N PHE A 138 11.31 -15.08 -1.78
CA PHE A 138 11.06 -16.21 -0.90
C PHE A 138 10.08 -17.22 -1.53
N HIS A 139 8.96 -16.75 -2.08
CA HIS A 139 7.99 -17.62 -2.76
C HIS A 139 8.54 -18.26 -4.03
N LEU A 140 9.38 -17.56 -4.81
CA LEU A 140 10.12 -18.12 -5.95
C LEU A 140 11.06 -19.24 -5.48
N ALA A 141 11.82 -19.02 -4.41
CA ALA A 141 12.68 -20.05 -3.84
C ALA A 141 11.88 -21.29 -3.42
N ARG A 142 10.74 -21.07 -2.74
CA ARG A 142 9.84 -22.12 -2.26
C ARG A 142 9.25 -22.93 -3.42
N THR A 143 8.81 -22.23 -4.46
CA THR A 143 8.20 -22.83 -5.64
C THR A 143 9.22 -23.62 -6.45
N HIS A 144 10.43 -23.09 -6.62
CA HIS A 144 11.53 -23.84 -7.24
C HIS A 144 11.91 -25.08 -6.44
N ALA A 145 11.91 -24.99 -5.10
CA ALA A 145 12.19 -26.13 -4.24
C ALA A 145 11.13 -27.23 -4.39
N ALA A 146 9.85 -26.86 -4.35
CA ALA A 146 8.73 -27.78 -4.58
C ALA A 146 8.75 -28.40 -5.99
N LEU A 147 9.14 -27.61 -7.01
CA LEU A 147 9.28 -28.11 -8.39
C LEU A 147 10.44 -29.10 -8.51
N VAL A 148 11.57 -28.89 -7.85
CA VAL A 148 12.67 -29.86 -7.82
C VAL A 148 12.25 -31.17 -7.17
N GLU A 149 11.44 -31.13 -6.11
CA GLU A 149 10.93 -32.33 -5.45
C GLU A 149 9.90 -33.07 -6.32
N THR A 150 9.00 -32.34 -6.97
CA THR A 150 7.89 -32.91 -7.75
C THR A 150 8.32 -33.33 -9.17
N ASN A 151 9.22 -32.57 -9.79
CA ASN A 151 9.73 -32.81 -11.14
C ASN A 151 11.20 -32.35 -11.26
N PRO A 152 12.16 -33.22 -10.88
CA PRO A 152 13.59 -32.88 -10.86
C PRO A 152 14.17 -32.41 -12.19
N GLU A 153 13.61 -32.83 -13.33
CA GLU A 153 14.09 -32.45 -14.67
C GLU A 153 13.77 -30.99 -15.00
N LYS A 154 12.65 -30.48 -14.49
CA LYS A 154 12.23 -29.08 -14.69
C LYS A 154 12.71 -28.16 -13.57
N GLY A 155 12.98 -28.71 -12.39
CA GLY A 155 13.45 -27.98 -11.23
C GLY A 155 14.85 -27.40 -11.39
N ARG A 156 15.03 -26.12 -11.03
CA ARG A 156 16.33 -25.43 -11.08
C ARG A 156 16.88 -25.21 -9.68
N LYS A 157 17.69 -26.16 -9.17
CA LYS A 157 18.29 -26.08 -7.83
C LYS A 157 19.06 -24.78 -7.57
N TYR A 158 19.75 -24.24 -8.58
CA TYR A 158 20.47 -22.97 -8.46
C TYR A 158 19.52 -21.80 -8.13
N SER A 159 18.34 -21.77 -8.75
CA SER A 159 17.35 -20.71 -8.55
C SER A 159 16.81 -20.65 -7.12
N ILE A 160 16.81 -21.78 -6.40
CA ILE A 160 16.42 -21.81 -4.98
C ILE A 160 17.35 -20.90 -4.17
N TYR A 161 18.66 -21.14 -4.27
CA TYR A 161 19.67 -20.40 -3.49
C TYR A 161 19.77 -18.94 -3.92
N GLU A 162 19.65 -18.65 -5.22
CA GLU A 162 19.70 -17.27 -5.70
C GLU A 162 18.50 -16.47 -5.20
N ASN A 163 17.30 -17.04 -5.25
CA ASN A 163 16.12 -16.38 -4.71
C ASN A 163 16.16 -16.25 -3.18
N LEU A 164 16.71 -17.23 -2.44
CA LEU A 164 16.95 -17.04 -0.99
C LEU A 164 17.94 -15.92 -0.70
N ARG A 165 19.02 -15.81 -1.49
CA ARG A 165 19.96 -14.69 -1.39
C ARG A 165 19.26 -13.35 -1.60
N LEU A 166 18.44 -13.25 -2.64
CA LEU A 166 17.66 -12.04 -2.95
C LEU A 166 16.64 -11.76 -1.84
N ALA A 167 15.97 -12.77 -1.29
CA ALA A 167 15.06 -12.60 -0.16
C ALA A 167 15.81 -12.03 1.06
N PHE A 168 16.97 -12.57 1.43
CA PHE A 168 17.76 -12.09 2.57
C PHE A 168 18.26 -10.66 2.36
N VAL A 169 18.81 -10.35 1.18
CA VAL A 169 19.26 -8.99 0.82
C VAL A 169 18.10 -7.98 0.89
N ASN A 170 16.88 -8.41 0.57
CA ASN A 170 15.69 -7.57 0.60
C ASN A 170 14.94 -7.59 1.94
N GLY A 171 15.52 -8.18 3.00
CA GLY A 171 14.98 -8.04 4.36
C GLY A 171 14.31 -9.27 4.97
N TYR A 172 14.27 -10.40 4.27
CA TYR A 172 13.79 -11.64 4.86
C TYR A 172 14.78 -12.15 5.91
N SER A 173 14.36 -12.15 7.17
CA SER A 173 15.19 -12.53 8.32
C SER A 173 14.61 -13.69 9.14
N ASP A 174 13.32 -13.98 8.99
CA ASP A 174 12.66 -15.08 9.70
C ASP A 174 12.90 -16.41 9.00
N THR A 175 13.95 -17.14 9.42
CA THR A 175 14.22 -18.48 8.86
C THR A 175 13.32 -19.58 9.43
N SER A 176 12.40 -19.28 10.35
CA SER A 176 11.57 -20.32 10.97
C SER A 176 10.68 -21.02 9.94
N GLU A 177 10.12 -20.27 8.99
CA GLU A 177 9.33 -20.84 7.88
C GLU A 177 10.19 -21.73 6.97
N LEU A 178 11.44 -21.32 6.67
CA LEU A 178 12.38 -22.14 5.90
C LEU A 178 12.68 -23.48 6.57
N LEU A 179 12.90 -23.46 7.89
CA LEU A 179 13.24 -24.65 8.67
C LEU A 179 12.04 -25.59 8.83
N ALA A 180 10.82 -25.05 8.88
CA ALA A 180 9.59 -25.82 9.02
C ALA A 180 9.04 -26.36 7.70
N SER A 181 9.40 -25.76 6.56
CA SER A 181 8.80 -26.05 5.26
C SER A 181 9.40 -27.28 4.58
N SER A 182 8.54 -28.23 4.16
CA SER A 182 8.94 -29.51 3.55
C SER A 182 9.85 -29.34 2.32
N PRO A 183 9.53 -28.46 1.34
CA PRO A 183 10.37 -28.26 0.15
C PRO A 183 11.81 -27.84 0.43
N PHE A 184 12.06 -27.24 1.60
CA PHE A 184 13.38 -26.71 1.96
C PHE A 184 14.21 -27.68 2.80
N GLN A 185 13.71 -28.86 3.18
CA GLN A 185 14.42 -29.80 4.06
C GLN A 185 15.82 -30.17 3.53
N THR A 186 15.95 -30.36 2.21
CA THR A 186 17.26 -30.66 1.60
C THR A 186 18.12 -29.41 1.36
N VAL A 187 17.53 -28.22 1.42
CA VAL A 187 18.18 -26.94 1.17
C VAL A 187 18.83 -26.42 2.45
N VAL A 188 18.10 -26.46 3.57
CA VAL A 188 18.52 -25.88 4.87
C VAL A 188 19.73 -26.58 5.50
N HIS A 189 20.06 -27.79 5.05
CA HIS A 189 21.23 -28.54 5.52
C HIS A 189 22.45 -28.44 4.59
N SER A 190 22.37 -27.64 3.52
CA SER A 190 23.47 -27.49 2.56
C SER A 190 24.52 -26.46 2.99
N ASP A 191 25.78 -26.67 2.61
CA ASP A 191 26.85 -25.69 2.82
C ASP A 191 26.54 -24.34 2.17
N ARG A 192 25.84 -24.36 1.04
CA ARG A 192 25.44 -23.16 0.33
C ARG A 192 24.40 -22.36 1.10
N TYR A 193 23.41 -23.03 1.70
CA TYR A 193 22.46 -22.35 2.60
C TYR A 193 23.18 -21.80 3.83
N ASN A 194 24.05 -22.59 4.46
CA ASN A 194 24.85 -22.12 5.60
C ASN A 194 25.67 -20.87 5.24
N TYR A 195 26.27 -20.83 4.05
CA TYR A 195 26.94 -19.64 3.54
C TYR A 195 26.00 -18.44 3.40
N LEU A 196 24.78 -18.63 2.85
CA LEU A 196 23.80 -17.55 2.73
C LEU A 196 23.39 -17.02 4.10
N VAL A 197 23.08 -17.91 5.04
CA VAL A 197 22.77 -17.53 6.42
C VAL A 197 23.96 -16.77 7.00
N GLN A 198 25.19 -17.27 6.95
CA GLN A 198 26.34 -16.58 7.52
C GLN A 198 26.62 -15.20 6.91
N ASN A 199 26.45 -15.02 5.60
CA ASN A 199 26.84 -13.76 4.94
C ASN A 199 25.72 -12.72 4.92
N TYR A 200 24.45 -13.15 4.97
CA TYR A 200 23.31 -12.24 4.83
C TYR A 200 22.43 -12.18 6.08
N LEU A 201 22.49 -13.19 6.96
CA LEU A 201 21.77 -13.23 8.24
C LEU A 201 22.72 -13.28 9.45
N GLY A 202 23.94 -13.78 9.26
CA GLY A 202 24.81 -14.29 10.29
C GLY A 202 25.93 -13.34 10.66
N ARG A 203 25.55 -12.23 11.28
CA ARG A 203 26.26 -11.56 12.39
C ARG A 203 25.58 -10.24 12.64
N LYS A 204 24.74 -10.22 13.67
CA LYS A 204 24.47 -9.04 14.50
C LYS A 204 23.70 -9.49 15.74
N GLU A 205 24.37 -10.26 16.61
CA GLU A 205 24.15 -10.05 18.04
C GLU A 205 24.43 -8.56 18.28
N GLY A 206 23.37 -7.75 18.36
CA GLY A 206 23.44 -6.31 18.50
C GLY A 206 23.48 -5.47 17.22
N GLY A 207 22.82 -5.85 16.11
CA GLY A 207 22.66 -4.85 15.03
C GLY A 207 21.41 -4.91 14.15
N LYS A 208 20.74 -3.76 14.08
CA LYS A 208 20.96 -2.71 13.07
C LYS A 208 21.08 -3.16 11.61
N ASP A 209 20.39 -4.22 11.20
CA ASP A 209 19.80 -4.39 9.86
C ASP A 209 18.38 -4.93 10.05
N ASN A 210 17.61 -4.18 10.83
CA ASN A 210 16.29 -4.52 11.33
C ASN A 210 15.28 -4.57 10.18
N ILE A 211 14.33 -5.51 10.18
CA ILE A 211 13.18 -5.49 9.27
C ILE A 211 12.40 -4.16 9.34
N PHE A 212 12.56 -3.42 10.45
CA PHE A 212 12.15 -2.02 10.58
C PHE A 212 12.84 -1.06 9.58
N ASN A 213 14.12 -1.26 9.25
CA ASN A 213 14.80 -0.48 8.22
C ASN A 213 14.17 -0.70 6.84
N VAL A 214 13.80 -1.94 6.52
CA VAL A 214 13.10 -2.27 5.27
C VAL A 214 11.73 -1.60 5.25
N PHE A 215 10.99 -1.67 6.36
CA PHE A 215 9.72 -1.00 6.55
C PHE A 215 9.82 0.52 6.34
N ARG A 216 10.73 1.20 7.05
CA ARG A 216 10.87 2.66 6.97
C ARG A 216 11.40 3.16 5.63
N GLN A 217 12.20 2.36 4.91
CA GLN A 217 12.73 2.72 3.59
C GLN A 217 11.64 2.80 2.50
N GLN A 218 10.47 2.21 2.72
CA GLN A 218 9.34 2.31 1.79
C GLN A 218 8.61 3.66 1.88
N PHE A 219 8.85 4.46 2.92
CA PHE A 219 8.23 5.77 3.08
C PHE A 219 9.01 6.82 2.29
N GLY A 220 8.30 7.59 1.46
CA GLY A 220 8.87 8.77 0.81
C GLY A 220 9.18 9.86 1.84
N GLN A 221 10.26 10.60 1.65
CA GLN A 221 10.55 11.76 2.50
C GLN A 221 9.57 12.91 2.18
N ALA A 222 8.94 13.47 3.21
CA ALA A 222 8.11 14.65 3.07
C ALA A 222 8.94 15.91 2.83
N GLN A 223 8.30 16.94 2.27
CA GLN A 223 8.84 18.30 2.29
C GLN A 223 8.82 18.85 3.74
N GLU A 224 9.48 19.99 4.00
CA GLU A 224 9.61 20.59 5.34
C GLU A 224 8.28 20.77 6.11
N GLU A 225 7.17 20.84 5.38
CA GLU A 225 5.80 20.85 5.91
C GLU A 225 4.98 19.78 5.19
N PHE A 226 4.23 18.97 5.95
CA PHE A 226 3.30 17.96 5.41
C PHE A 226 1.89 18.24 5.94
N SER A 227 0.91 18.30 5.04
CA SER A 227 -0.50 18.50 5.37
C SER A 227 -1.42 17.53 4.61
N ILE A 228 -2.56 17.28 5.23
CA ILE A 228 -3.72 16.63 4.62
C ILE A 228 -4.91 17.54 4.89
N ASP A 229 -5.36 18.24 3.84
CA ASP A 229 -6.48 19.17 3.91
C ASP A 229 -7.81 18.47 3.58
N THR A 230 -8.94 19.18 3.69
CA THR A 230 -10.29 18.61 3.51
C THR A 230 -10.54 17.96 2.15
N GLY A 231 -9.81 18.36 1.10
CA GLY A 231 -9.88 17.74 -0.22
C GLY A 231 -9.10 16.43 -0.34
N GLU A 232 -8.28 16.11 0.66
CA GLU A 232 -7.29 15.02 0.62
C GLU A 232 -7.44 14.04 1.78
N VAL A 233 -8.42 14.26 2.65
CA VAL A 233 -8.79 13.30 3.71
C VAL A 233 -9.39 12.02 3.13
N THR A 234 -9.97 12.10 1.92
CA THR A 234 -10.29 10.93 1.11
C THR A 234 -9.01 10.30 0.58
N MET A 235 -9.01 8.99 0.34
CA MET A 235 -7.82 8.26 -0.12
C MET A 235 -7.07 9.01 -1.23
N ARG A 236 -5.86 9.50 -0.93
CA ARG A 236 -4.88 9.83 -1.97
C ARG A 236 -4.45 8.52 -2.63
N GLU A 237 -4.18 8.53 -3.92
CA GLU A 237 -3.57 7.41 -4.64
C GLU A 237 -2.16 7.14 -4.07
N TYR A 238 -2.08 6.37 -2.99
CA TYR A 238 -0.81 5.91 -2.46
C TYR A 238 -0.44 4.64 -3.23
N ASN A 239 0.60 4.75 -4.06
CA ASN A 239 1.06 3.71 -4.99
C ASN A 239 1.59 2.43 -4.30
N SER A 240 1.61 2.35 -2.96
CA SER A 240 2.23 1.22 -2.25
C SER A 240 1.51 0.90 -0.95
N ASN A 241 0.96 -0.31 -0.88
CA ASN A 241 0.34 -0.87 0.31
C ASN A 241 1.39 -1.40 1.29
N ILE A 242 1.11 -1.30 2.59
CA ILE A 242 1.92 -1.89 3.64
C ILE A 242 1.51 -3.35 3.82
N SER A 243 2.48 -4.25 3.72
CA SER A 243 2.25 -5.68 3.94
C SER A 243 2.00 -6.02 5.40
N PHE A 244 1.17 -7.04 5.66
CA PHE A 244 0.89 -7.60 6.98
C PHE A 244 2.13 -8.13 7.72
N ASP A 245 3.28 -8.31 7.06
CA ASP A 245 4.52 -8.66 7.75
C ASP A 245 5.01 -7.54 8.67
N PHE A 246 4.65 -6.30 8.36
CA PHE A 246 4.98 -5.14 9.19
C PHE A 246 3.96 -4.89 10.31
N ARG A 247 3.05 -5.84 10.57
CA ARG A 247 2.05 -5.75 11.67
C ARG A 247 2.66 -5.52 13.06
N ALA A 248 3.94 -5.86 13.26
CA ALA A 248 4.64 -5.58 14.50
C ALA A 248 4.82 -4.07 14.73
N TYR A 249 4.87 -3.28 13.65
CA TYR A 249 5.02 -1.82 13.65
C TYR A 249 3.68 -1.08 13.51
N ILE A 250 2.64 -1.79 13.05
CA ILE A 250 1.27 -1.28 12.89
C ILE A 250 0.32 -2.19 13.71
N PRO A 251 0.19 -1.95 15.03
CA PRO A 251 -0.65 -2.75 15.92
C PRO A 251 -2.11 -2.84 15.44
N GLU A 252 -2.60 -1.82 14.72
CA GLU A 252 -3.95 -1.78 14.19
C GLU A 252 -4.23 -2.93 13.19
N MET A 253 -3.19 -3.48 12.54
CA MET A 253 -3.31 -4.67 11.67
C MET A 253 -3.67 -5.95 12.44
N GLN A 254 -3.36 -6.03 13.74
CA GLN A 254 -3.51 -7.26 14.52
C GLN A 254 -4.90 -7.42 15.14
N ASN A 255 -5.67 -6.33 15.25
CA ASN A 255 -6.93 -6.29 16.01
C ASN A 255 -8.19 -6.64 15.19
N THR A 256 -8.05 -7.10 13.95
CA THR A 256 -9.22 -7.44 13.11
C THR A 256 -9.52 -8.93 13.17
N ASP A 257 -10.62 -9.29 13.85
CA ASP A 257 -11.09 -10.67 14.08
C ASP A 257 -11.49 -11.45 12.80
N PHE A 258 -11.43 -10.85 11.61
CA PHE A 258 -11.79 -11.45 10.33
C PHE A 258 -10.60 -11.43 9.37
N GLY A 259 -10.36 -12.57 8.70
CA GLY A 259 -9.44 -12.82 7.57
C GLY A 259 -8.26 -11.85 7.42
N ARG A 260 -7.05 -12.32 7.69
CA ARG A 260 -5.78 -11.59 7.84
C ARG A 260 -5.31 -10.65 6.70
N ASP A 261 -6.13 -10.35 5.70
CA ASP A 261 -5.84 -9.38 4.62
C ASP A 261 -7.10 -8.72 3.99
N VAL A 262 -8.32 -8.87 4.56
CA VAL A 262 -9.58 -8.48 3.88
C VAL A 262 -10.34 -7.27 4.43
N SER A 263 -10.12 -6.83 5.67
CA SER A 263 -10.92 -5.73 6.26
C SER A 263 -10.29 -4.34 6.06
N HIS A 264 -8.97 -4.24 6.16
CA HIS A 264 -8.25 -2.97 6.06
C HIS A 264 -7.04 -3.10 5.14
N GLU A 265 -6.85 -2.13 4.25
CA GLU A 265 -5.55 -1.93 3.59
C GLU A 265 -4.82 -0.76 4.23
N TYR A 266 -3.50 -0.89 4.32
CA TYR A 266 -2.62 0.12 4.88
C TYR A 266 -1.70 0.63 3.78
N PHE A 267 -1.29 1.89 3.84
CA PHE A 267 -0.51 2.56 2.80
C PHE A 267 0.62 3.39 3.40
N TYR A 268 1.78 3.36 2.74
CA TYR A 268 2.90 4.24 3.07
C TYR A 268 2.54 5.68 2.67
N VAL A 269 2.68 6.64 3.59
CA VAL A 269 2.41 8.05 3.28
C VAL A 269 3.70 8.85 3.24
N ALA A 270 4.39 9.01 4.38
CA ALA A 270 5.63 9.79 4.42
C ALA A 270 6.50 9.54 5.66
N THR A 271 7.80 9.78 5.53
CA THR A 271 8.69 10.12 6.63
C THR A 271 8.70 11.63 6.81
N VAL A 272 8.39 12.13 8.00
CA VAL A 272 8.27 13.57 8.29
C VAL A 272 9.35 14.12 9.21
N ALA A 273 10.04 13.25 9.96
CA ALA A 273 11.20 13.61 10.75
C ALA A 273 12.07 12.38 11.01
N GLU A 274 13.40 12.56 11.09
CA GLU A 274 14.35 11.55 11.54
C GLU A 274 15.50 12.24 12.29
N ASN A 275 15.81 11.76 13.49
CA ASN A 275 16.95 12.22 14.28
C ASN A 275 17.57 11.02 15.03
N PRO A 276 18.66 11.19 15.80
CA PRO A 276 19.32 10.07 16.47
C PRO A 276 18.46 9.27 17.46
N ASN A 277 17.36 9.85 17.95
CA ASN A 277 16.49 9.25 18.97
C ASN A 277 15.27 8.56 18.36
N TYR A 278 14.69 9.11 17.28
CA TYR A 278 13.48 8.57 16.67
C TYR A 278 13.35 8.84 15.17
N VAL A 279 12.43 8.11 14.54
CA VAL A 279 11.87 8.39 13.21
C VAL A 279 10.35 8.61 13.32
N THR A 280 9.83 9.59 12.60
CA THR A 280 8.39 9.86 12.52
C THR A 280 7.87 9.48 11.15
N LEU A 281 6.92 8.55 11.13
CA LEU A 281 6.31 7.99 9.94
C LEU A 281 4.81 8.30 9.94
N ILE A 282 4.25 8.51 8.75
CA ILE A 282 2.82 8.66 8.51
C ILE A 282 2.37 7.51 7.63
N TYR A 283 1.31 6.81 8.02
CA TYR A 283 0.66 5.76 7.25
C TYR A 283 -0.87 5.92 7.28
N SER A 284 -1.55 5.49 6.23
CA SER A 284 -3.02 5.52 6.16
C SER A 284 -3.60 4.12 6.16
N SER A 285 -4.84 3.97 6.64
CA SER A 285 -5.64 2.76 6.55
C SER A 285 -7.03 3.06 6.01
N ILE A 286 -7.62 2.06 5.34
CA ILE A 286 -8.92 2.16 4.68
C ILE A 286 -9.75 0.93 5.03
N ASP A 287 -10.98 1.14 5.49
CA ASP A 287 -11.91 0.08 5.88
C ASP A 287 -12.89 -0.25 4.75
N TYR A 288 -12.78 -1.45 4.15
CA TYR A 288 -13.55 -1.82 2.95
C TYR A 288 -14.97 -2.37 3.18
N TRP A 289 -15.51 -2.32 4.41
CA TRP A 289 -16.86 -2.85 4.68
C TRP A 289 -18.01 -1.99 4.13
N SER A 290 -17.72 -0.80 3.61
CA SER A 290 -18.74 0.17 3.19
C SER A 290 -18.93 0.17 1.67
N MET A 291 -20.13 -0.19 1.19
CA MET A 291 -20.60 0.09 -0.19
C MET A 291 -20.80 1.61 -0.45
N ALA A 292 -20.47 2.44 0.53
CA ALA A 292 -20.53 3.88 0.49
C ALA A 292 -19.16 4.49 0.87
N MET A 293 -19.10 5.80 1.05
CA MET A 293 -17.90 6.56 1.43
C MET A 293 -17.08 5.86 2.52
N THR A 294 -15.91 5.38 2.11
CA THR A 294 -15.02 4.51 2.88
C THR A 294 -14.25 5.33 3.93
N PRO A 295 -14.31 4.97 5.22
CA PRO A 295 -13.51 5.63 6.23
C PRO A 295 -12.02 5.48 5.93
N VAL A 296 -11.30 6.59 6.02
CA VAL A 296 -9.84 6.63 5.88
C VAL A 296 -9.27 7.20 7.15
N TYR A 297 -8.29 6.52 7.74
CA TYR A 297 -7.57 6.98 8.92
C TYR A 297 -6.10 7.13 8.59
N THR A 298 -5.53 8.28 8.91
CA THR A 298 -4.09 8.52 8.75
C THR A 298 -3.47 8.69 10.12
N THR A 299 -2.49 7.87 10.42
CA THR A 299 -1.77 7.85 11.68
C THR A 299 -0.38 8.46 11.50
N LEU A 300 -0.01 9.37 12.39
CA LEU A 300 1.37 9.76 12.60
C LEU A 300 1.91 8.99 13.81
N ALA A 301 3.03 8.31 13.63
CA ALA A 301 3.67 7.54 14.70
C ALA A 301 5.17 7.82 14.76
N THR A 302 5.71 7.82 15.98
CA THR A 302 7.14 7.90 16.25
C THR A 302 7.66 6.53 16.68
N PHE A 303 8.85 6.18 16.21
CA PHE A 303 9.50 4.92 16.51
C PHE A 303 10.95 5.16 16.90
N ASP A 304 11.49 4.34 17.78
CA ASP A 304 12.95 4.27 17.94
C ASP A 304 13.60 3.60 16.72
N HIS A 305 14.93 3.62 16.66
CA HIS A 305 15.68 3.00 15.55
C HIS A 305 15.64 1.47 15.55
N ASP A 306 15.10 0.86 16.60
CA ASP A 306 14.85 -0.57 16.72
C ASP A 306 13.39 -0.94 16.33
N GLY A 307 12.59 0.04 15.92
CA GLY A 307 11.22 -0.15 15.47
C GLY A 307 10.18 -0.27 16.58
N ASN A 308 10.52 0.02 17.83
CA ASN A 308 9.53 0.11 18.89
C ASN A 308 8.76 1.43 18.76
N ARG A 309 7.43 1.34 18.76
CA ARG A 309 6.57 2.53 18.70
C ARG A 309 6.67 3.31 20.02
N ILE A 310 7.04 4.59 19.94
CA ILE A 310 7.16 5.51 21.06
C ILE A 310 5.81 6.19 21.32
N ALA A 311 5.23 6.82 20.31
CA ALA A 311 3.95 7.51 20.38
C ALA A 311 3.20 7.45 19.04
N SER A 312 1.90 7.72 19.05
CA SER A 312 1.08 7.82 17.84
C SER A 312 -0.14 8.70 18.04
N ILE A 313 -0.62 9.34 16.98
CA ILE A 313 -1.84 10.16 16.96
C ILE A 313 -2.58 10.02 15.63
N VAL A 314 -3.92 10.09 15.65
CA VAL A 314 -4.71 10.20 14.41
C VAL A 314 -4.46 11.59 13.82
N PHE A 315 -3.67 11.61 12.75
CA PHE A 315 -3.23 12.82 12.07
C PHE A 315 -4.31 13.40 11.17
N SER A 316 -5.04 12.55 10.45
CA SER A 316 -6.22 12.95 9.68
C SER A 316 -7.21 11.79 9.57
N CYS A 317 -8.48 12.09 9.35
CA CYS A 317 -9.44 11.07 8.96
C CYS A 317 -10.61 11.61 8.16
N ASN A 318 -11.09 10.77 7.26
CA ASN A 318 -12.43 10.85 6.70
C ASN A 318 -13.32 9.94 7.57
N CYS A 319 -13.52 10.36 8.82
CA CYS A 319 -13.87 9.49 9.94
C CYS A 319 -15.31 8.96 9.83
N SER A 320 -16.22 9.80 9.33
CA SER A 320 -17.60 9.42 9.02
C SER A 320 -18.18 10.32 7.93
N ALA A 321 -19.41 10.02 7.49
CA ALA A 321 -20.15 10.86 6.55
C ALA A 321 -20.11 12.35 6.89
N GLU A 322 -20.12 12.72 8.17
CA GLU A 322 -20.16 14.11 8.62
C GLU A 322 -18.84 14.57 9.24
N LYS A 323 -18.04 13.66 9.81
CA LYS A 323 -16.88 14.01 10.61
C LYS A 323 -15.58 13.83 9.84
N ILE A 324 -14.77 14.88 9.83
CA ILE A 324 -13.47 14.93 9.19
C ILE A 324 -12.45 15.46 10.20
N LYS A 325 -11.21 14.95 10.13
CA LYS A 325 -10.06 15.52 10.83
C LYS A 325 -8.97 15.83 9.82
N THR A 326 -8.40 17.02 9.87
CA THR A 326 -7.23 17.41 9.07
C THR A 326 -6.00 17.54 9.95
N GLY A 327 -4.83 17.33 9.34
CA GLY A 327 -3.55 17.31 10.04
C GLY A 327 -2.49 18.06 9.26
N ARG A 328 -1.64 18.78 9.99
CA ARG A 328 -0.47 19.46 9.45
C ARG A 328 0.71 19.31 10.41
N ILE A 329 1.87 18.93 9.90
CA ILE A 329 3.13 18.88 10.67
C ILE A 329 4.17 19.81 10.04
N LYS A 330 4.83 20.59 10.89
CA LYS A 330 5.93 21.49 10.51
C LYS A 330 7.03 21.41 11.57
N GLY A 331 8.18 20.85 11.20
CA GLY A 331 9.22 20.54 12.17
C GLY A 331 8.69 19.58 13.25
N ASP A 332 8.75 19.99 14.51
CA ASP A 332 8.29 19.20 15.66
C ASP A 332 6.84 19.48 16.08
N ARG A 333 6.12 20.38 15.39
CA ARG A 333 4.76 20.78 15.75
C ARG A 333 3.71 20.14 14.86
N ILE A 334 2.66 19.60 15.49
CA ILE A 334 1.51 18.96 14.87
C ILE A 334 0.28 19.84 15.13
N TYR A 335 -0.47 20.17 14.09
CA TYR A 335 -1.70 20.94 14.14
C TYR A 335 -2.84 20.06 13.64
N LEU A 336 -3.85 19.86 14.49
CA LEU A 336 -5.03 19.06 14.18
C LEU A 336 -6.27 19.95 14.22
N GLU A 337 -7.21 19.68 13.31
CA GLU A 337 -8.50 20.37 13.26
C GLU A 337 -9.63 19.37 13.04
N ASP A 338 -10.59 19.37 13.97
CA ASP A 338 -11.84 18.62 13.86
C ASP A 338 -12.86 19.44 13.09
N LEU A 339 -13.45 18.82 12.07
CA LEU A 339 -14.37 19.44 11.14
C LEU A 339 -15.66 18.62 11.06
N GLU A 340 -16.78 19.32 10.89
CA GLU A 340 -18.06 18.70 10.56
C GLU A 340 -18.54 19.27 9.22
N ARG A 341 -18.86 18.39 8.29
CA ARG A 341 -19.44 18.76 7.00
C ARG A 341 -20.93 18.47 6.96
N SER A 342 -21.66 19.34 6.26
CA SER A 342 -23.08 19.13 5.98
C SER A 342 -23.28 18.90 4.48
N TRP A 343 -24.24 18.04 4.16
CA TRP A 343 -24.56 17.64 2.78
C TRP A 343 -25.82 18.36 2.28
N LEU A 344 -25.91 18.58 0.97
CA LEU A 344 -27.04 19.24 0.33
C LEU A 344 -28.34 18.44 0.51
N TYR A 345 -28.24 17.12 0.42
CA TYR A 345 -29.34 16.20 0.67
C TYR A 345 -29.00 15.22 1.79
N PRO A 346 -29.99 14.61 2.47
CA PRO A 346 -29.74 13.57 3.45
C PRO A 346 -28.90 12.41 2.87
N ILE A 347 -27.90 11.94 3.62
CA ILE A 347 -26.94 10.93 3.18
C ILE A 347 -27.56 9.54 2.96
N ASP A 348 -28.78 9.31 3.46
CA ASP A 348 -29.58 8.10 3.22
C ASP A 348 -30.43 8.19 1.94
N LYS A 349 -30.44 9.36 1.26
CA LYS A 349 -31.24 9.62 0.07
C LYS A 349 -30.42 9.79 -1.20
N VAL A 350 -29.23 10.37 -1.10
CA VAL A 350 -28.36 10.65 -2.25
C VAL A 350 -26.97 10.09 -1.98
N PRO A 351 -26.42 9.25 -2.89
CA PRO A 351 -25.05 8.75 -2.80
C PRO A 351 -24.01 9.87 -2.66
N PHE A 352 -22.91 9.58 -1.97
CA PHE A 352 -21.90 10.59 -1.60
C PHE A 352 -21.20 11.24 -2.80
N ASP A 353 -21.02 10.48 -3.89
CA ASP A 353 -20.46 10.93 -5.16
C ASP A 353 -21.40 11.86 -5.94
N GLU A 354 -22.70 11.81 -5.64
CA GLU A 354 -23.73 12.66 -6.26
C GLU A 354 -24.22 13.79 -5.33
N ASN A 355 -23.82 13.77 -4.05
CA ASN A 355 -24.29 14.70 -3.03
C ASN A 355 -23.26 15.81 -2.77
N ALA A 356 -23.62 17.06 -3.04
CA ALA A 356 -22.71 18.19 -2.82
C ALA A 356 -22.56 18.51 -1.33
N VAL A 357 -21.35 18.85 -0.90
CA VAL A 357 -21.09 19.41 0.45
C VAL A 357 -21.50 20.88 0.45
N ILE A 358 -22.36 21.29 1.40
CA ILE A 358 -22.85 22.67 1.53
C ILE A 358 -21.99 23.53 2.45
N SER A 359 -21.39 22.91 3.47
CA SER A 359 -20.56 23.60 4.45
C SER A 359 -19.59 22.62 5.11
N ILE A 360 -18.47 23.16 5.58
CA ILE A 360 -17.51 22.50 6.45
C ILE A 360 -17.20 23.48 7.59
N GLU A 361 -17.45 23.07 8.83
CA GLU A 361 -17.30 23.90 10.02
C GLU A 361 -16.24 23.35 10.95
N SER A 362 -15.37 24.22 11.46
CA SER A 362 -14.41 23.89 12.52
C SER A 362 -15.13 23.65 13.85
N LYS A 363 -14.91 22.48 14.44
CA LYS A 363 -15.43 22.09 15.75
C LYS A 363 -14.38 22.12 16.84
N GLY A 364 -13.10 21.96 16.50
CA GLY A 364 -12.03 22.03 17.49
C GLY A 364 -10.65 22.08 16.84
N LYS A 365 -9.68 22.61 17.55
CA LYS A 365 -8.28 22.63 17.13
C LYS A 365 -7.38 22.19 18.27
N ALA A 366 -6.35 21.44 17.92
CA ALA A 366 -5.30 21.06 18.86
C ALA A 366 -3.91 21.23 18.24
N GLU A 367 -2.96 21.54 19.10
CA GLU A 367 -1.55 21.65 18.79
C GLU A 367 -0.80 20.69 19.71
N TYR A 368 0.05 19.86 19.10
CA TYR A 368 0.95 18.94 19.78
C TYR A 368 2.38 19.21 19.36
N ARG A 369 3.31 18.66 20.14
CA ARG A 369 4.74 18.73 19.86
C ARG A 369 5.40 17.37 20.07
N ILE A 370 6.22 16.96 19.11
CA ILE A 370 7.13 15.82 19.25
C ILE A 370 8.37 16.32 20.01
N ILE A 371 8.66 15.77 21.17
CA ILE A 371 9.86 16.15 21.95
C ILE A 371 11.06 15.26 21.61
N GLU A 372 12.23 15.56 22.19
CA GLU A 372 13.52 14.97 21.80
C GLU A 372 13.56 13.44 21.84
N ASP A 373 12.77 12.80 22.71
CA ASP A 373 12.69 11.34 22.85
C ASP A 373 11.66 10.68 21.93
N GLY A 374 10.94 11.46 21.11
CA GLY A 374 9.89 10.98 20.21
C GLY A 374 8.50 10.94 20.84
N THR A 375 8.32 11.32 22.10
CA THR A 375 7.00 11.43 22.74
C THR A 375 6.21 12.60 22.14
N ILE A 376 4.88 12.44 22.01
CA ILE A 376 3.97 13.49 21.55
C ILE A 376 3.28 14.12 22.77
N LEU A 377 3.45 15.42 22.97
CA LEU A 377 2.84 16.18 24.06
C LEU A 377 1.81 17.18 23.52
N GLU A 378 0.65 17.26 24.17
CA GLU A 378 -0.32 18.32 23.90
C GLU A 378 0.25 19.67 24.37
N VAL A 379 0.26 20.65 23.47
CA VAL A 379 0.65 22.03 23.77
C VAL A 379 -0.59 22.87 24.06
N LYS A 380 -1.65 22.68 23.27
CA LYS A 380 -2.89 23.44 23.37
C LYS A 380 -4.03 22.70 22.68
N ALA A 381 -5.17 22.54 23.34
CA ALA A 381 -6.41 22.11 22.71
C ALA A 381 -7.56 23.08 23.03
N SER A 382 -8.49 23.27 22.10
CA SER A 382 -9.79 23.90 22.39
C SER A 382 -10.65 22.97 23.24
N GLU A 383 -11.48 23.49 24.14
CA GLU A 383 -12.37 22.68 25.00
C GLU A 383 -13.30 21.72 24.21
N SER A 384 -13.63 22.08 22.97
CA SER A 384 -14.46 21.28 22.07
C SER A 384 -13.69 20.26 21.23
N PHE A 385 -12.36 20.21 21.32
CA PHE A 385 -11.55 19.22 20.62
C PHE A 385 -11.69 17.88 21.34
N ASN A 386 -12.07 16.84 20.59
CA ASN A 386 -12.19 15.50 21.13
C ASN A 386 -11.09 14.64 20.52
N ASP A 387 -10.07 14.34 21.31
CA ASP A 387 -9.07 13.37 20.90
C ASP A 387 -9.73 11.98 20.88
N THR A 388 -10.14 11.56 19.68
CA THR A 388 -10.74 10.26 19.43
C THR A 388 -9.77 9.11 19.71
N THR A 389 -8.50 9.40 19.99
CA THR A 389 -7.46 8.43 20.36
C THR A 389 -7.11 8.56 21.84
N LYS A 390 -7.88 7.91 22.72
CA LYS A 390 -7.38 7.65 24.08
C LYS A 390 -6.15 6.74 24.00
N PHE A 391 -4.99 7.31 24.31
CA PHE A 391 -3.72 6.65 24.50
C PHE A 391 -3.84 5.34 25.29
N THR A 392 -3.25 4.26 24.80
CA THR A 392 -2.83 3.15 25.65
C THR A 392 -1.33 3.30 25.84
N LEU A 393 -0.90 3.88 26.96
CA LEU A 393 0.46 3.68 27.44
C LEU A 393 0.62 2.17 27.65
N LEU A 394 1.60 1.56 26.99
CA LEU A 394 2.07 0.25 27.39
C LEU A 394 2.72 0.43 28.77
N GLU A 395 1.93 0.27 29.84
CA GLU A 395 2.49 0.13 31.17
C GLU A 395 3.43 -1.08 31.18
N GLY A 396 4.71 -0.79 31.40
CA GLY A 396 5.77 -1.75 31.39
C GLY A 396 5.57 -2.87 32.41
N GLY A 397 6.00 -4.05 31.99
CA GLY A 397 6.54 -5.14 32.80
C GLY A 397 6.17 -5.18 34.28
N LYS A 398 5.20 -6.01 34.61
CA LYS A 398 5.29 -6.87 35.80
C LYS A 398 4.90 -8.29 35.44
N HIS A 399 5.93 -9.10 35.17
CA HIS A 399 5.85 -10.51 35.49
C HIS A 399 5.56 -10.64 36.99
N VAL A 400 4.36 -11.12 37.31
CA VAL A 400 4.11 -11.82 38.57
C VAL A 400 3.85 -13.28 38.19
N ARG A 401 4.56 -14.14 38.91
CA ARG A 401 4.79 -15.57 38.69
C ARG A 401 3.55 -16.39 38.34
#